data_AF-A0A1N7FJ01-F1
#
_entry.id   AF-A0A1N7FJ01-F1
#
_cell.length_a   1.000
_cell.length_b   1.000
_cell.length_c   1.000
_cell.angle_alpha   90.00
_cell.angle_beta   90.00
_cell.angle_gamma   90.00
#
_symmetry.space_group_name_H-M   'P 1'
#
loop_
_entity.id
_entity.type
_entity.pdbx_description
1 polymer ?
#
loop_
_entity_poly.entity_id
_entity_poly.type
_entity_poly.pdbx_seq_one_letter_code
_entity_poly.pdbx_strand_id
1 'polypeptide(L)'
;MVWGDIEVAFGIREKDDRFEVISANRGHWVVDGVTSSRDSAVAVLLVRFGQLWRSFNGLHDPFPVGPAAGSRVSPVADGHLAEVNGERGVFRCEDDARVFTYVADRPHDDIVALMATH
;
A
#
# COMPACT_ATOMS: atom_id res chain seq x y z
N MET A 1 -22.62 -7.76 -11.93
CA MET A 1 -22.42 -7.93 -10.48
C MET A 1 -22.60 -6.56 -9.86
N VAL A 2 -23.70 -6.35 -9.12
CA VAL A 2 -24.01 -5.05 -8.50
C VAL A 2 -23.47 -5.09 -7.08
N TRP A 3 -22.41 -4.32 -6.84
CA TRP A 3 -21.68 -4.22 -5.57
C TRP A 3 -22.36 -3.27 -4.58
N GLY A 4 -23.69 -3.38 -4.43
CA GLY A 4 -24.54 -2.35 -3.78
C GLY A 4 -24.25 -2.10 -2.31
N ASP A 5 -23.71 -3.09 -1.58
CA ASP A 5 -23.55 -3.04 -0.12
C ASP A 5 -22.10 -3.22 0.35
N ILE A 6 -21.10 -2.86 -0.48
CA ILE A 6 -19.70 -2.85 0.00
C ILE A 6 -19.47 -1.63 0.88
N GLU A 7 -19.28 -1.87 2.17
CA GLU A 7 -18.84 -0.84 3.12
C GLU A 7 -17.36 -0.49 2.91
N VAL A 8 -16.47 -1.49 2.82
CA VAL A 8 -15.05 -1.31 2.49
C VAL A 8 -14.60 -2.43 1.54
N ALA A 9 -13.88 -2.06 0.48
CA ALA A 9 -13.15 -3.03 -0.35
C ALA A 9 -11.77 -2.51 -0.71
N PHE A 10 -10.88 -3.44 -1.03
CA PHE A 10 -9.55 -3.16 -1.56
C PHE A 10 -9.32 -4.02 -2.80
N GLY A 11 -8.52 -3.53 -3.72
CA GLY A 11 -8.19 -4.28 -4.91
C GLY A 11 -6.98 -3.73 -5.63
N ILE A 12 -6.60 -4.46 -6.68
CA ILE A 12 -5.59 -4.04 -7.64
C ILE A 12 -6.29 -3.98 -8.99
N ARG A 13 -6.18 -2.83 -9.67
CA ARG A 13 -6.60 -2.66 -11.05
C ARG A 13 -5.38 -2.56 -11.94
N GLU A 14 -5.25 -3.50 -12.85
CA GLU A 14 -4.23 -3.47 -13.90
C GLU A 14 -4.67 -2.51 -15.01
N LYS A 15 -3.77 -1.61 -15.42
CA LYS A 15 -4.02 -0.67 -16.50
C LYS A 15 -2.71 -0.41 -17.24
N ASP A 16 -2.66 -0.74 -18.53
CA ASP A 16 -1.46 -0.59 -19.35
C ASP A 16 -0.24 -1.30 -18.72
N ASP A 17 0.78 -0.55 -18.32
CA ASP A 17 2.03 -1.01 -17.71
C ASP A 17 2.12 -0.73 -16.20
N ARG A 18 0.98 -0.45 -15.56
CA ARG A 18 0.91 -0.06 -14.14
C ARG A 18 -0.18 -0.79 -13.37
N PHE A 19 0.03 -0.87 -12.06
CA PHE A 19 -0.89 -1.52 -11.12
C PHE A 19 -1.41 -0.48 -10.13
N GLU A 20 -2.70 -0.17 -10.23
CA GLU A 20 -3.39 0.77 -9.35
C GLU A 20 -3.89 0.02 -8.11
N VAL A 21 -3.44 0.43 -6.92
CA VAL A 21 -4.00 0.00 -5.64
C VAL A 21 -5.21 0.86 -5.36
N ILE A 22 -6.38 0.24 -5.24
CA ILE A 22 -7.66 0.92 -5.10
C ILE A 22 -8.35 0.51 -3.80
N SER A 23 -9.10 1.45 -3.24
CA SER A 23 -10.05 1.19 -2.15
C SER A 23 -11.43 1.70 -2.52
N ALA A 24 -12.45 1.07 -1.93
CA ALA A 24 -13.83 1.53 -1.98
C ALA A 24 -14.31 1.81 -0.56
N ASN A 25 -15.03 2.91 -0.38
CA ASN A 25 -15.82 3.16 0.82
C ASN A 25 -17.25 3.51 0.39
N ARG A 26 -18.24 2.72 0.82
CA ARG A 26 -19.67 2.91 0.49
C ARG A 26 -19.92 3.13 -1.00
N GLY A 27 -19.30 2.29 -1.83
CA GLY A 27 -19.41 2.34 -3.29
C GLY A 27 -18.58 3.43 -4.00
N HIS A 28 -17.89 4.32 -3.27
CA HIS A 28 -16.99 5.30 -3.85
C HIS A 28 -15.56 4.75 -3.96
N TRP A 29 -15.08 4.59 -5.20
CA TRP A 29 -13.74 4.05 -5.50
C TRP A 29 -12.69 5.15 -5.61
N VAL A 30 -11.53 4.93 -5.00
CA VAL A 30 -10.38 5.83 -5.02
C VAL A 30 -9.12 5.05 -5.39
N VAL A 31 -8.22 5.68 -6.14
CA VAL A 31 -6.86 5.18 -6.34
C VAL A 31 -6.00 5.69 -5.18
N ASP A 32 -5.51 4.77 -4.35
CA ASP A 32 -4.64 5.12 -3.22
C ASP A 32 -3.17 5.17 -3.65
N GLY A 33 -2.79 4.35 -4.62
CA GLY A 33 -1.45 4.37 -5.20
C GLY A 33 -1.35 3.68 -6.54
N VAL A 34 -0.23 3.91 -7.20
CA VAL A 34 0.15 3.33 -8.49
C VAL A 34 1.55 2.75 -8.35
N THR A 35 1.75 1.50 -8.75
CA THR A 35 3.06 0.83 -8.68
C THR A 35 3.47 0.31 -10.05
N SER A 36 4.77 0.11 -10.25
CA SER A 36 5.34 -0.43 -11.50
C SER A 36 5.21 -1.94 -11.65
N SER A 37 4.93 -2.68 -10.58
CA SER A 37 4.90 -4.14 -10.59
C SER A 37 3.69 -4.67 -9.81
N ARG A 38 3.19 -5.84 -10.23
CA ARG A 38 2.07 -6.50 -9.55
C ARG A 38 2.45 -6.89 -8.12
N ASP A 39 3.67 -7.35 -7.92
CA ASP A 39 4.17 -7.76 -6.61
C ASP A 39 4.22 -6.57 -5.64
N SER A 40 4.70 -5.41 -6.09
CA SER A 40 4.61 -4.15 -5.33
C SER A 40 3.16 -3.80 -4.96
N ALA A 41 2.20 -3.93 -5.88
CA ALA A 41 0.79 -3.69 -5.58
C ALA A 41 0.23 -4.68 -4.55
N VAL A 42 0.62 -5.96 -4.63
CA VAL A 42 0.22 -7.00 -3.66
C VAL A 42 0.84 -6.72 -2.29
N ALA A 43 2.10 -6.32 -2.22
CA ALA A 43 2.77 -5.94 -0.98
C ALA A 43 2.03 -4.80 -0.26
N VAL A 44 1.62 -3.76 -0.99
CA VAL A 44 0.80 -2.67 -0.44
C VAL A 44 -0.56 -3.18 0.04
N LEU A 45 -1.21 -4.08 -0.71
CA LEU A 45 -2.50 -4.64 -0.32
C LEU A 45 -2.41 -5.48 0.96
N LEU A 46 -1.35 -6.28 1.11
CA LEU A 46 -1.07 -7.05 2.33
C LEU A 46 -0.89 -6.13 3.55
N VAL A 47 -0.21 -5.00 3.38
CA VAL A 47 -0.10 -3.97 4.41
C VAL A 47 -1.48 -3.45 4.81
N ARG A 48 -2.38 -3.16 3.86
CA ARG A 48 -3.74 -2.67 4.19
C ARG A 48 -4.52 -3.67 5.02
N PHE A 49 -4.52 -4.93 4.61
CA PHE A 49 -5.18 -5.99 5.38
C PHE A 49 -4.54 -6.15 6.76
N GLY A 50 -3.21 -6.07 6.85
CA GLY A 50 -2.48 -6.06 8.10
C GLY A 50 -2.87 -4.89 9.01
N GLN A 51 -2.96 -3.67 8.49
CA GLN A 51 -3.33 -2.47 9.25
C GLN A 51 -4.74 -2.59 9.83
N LEU A 52 -5.69 -3.14 9.05
CA LEU A 52 -7.04 -3.44 9.54
C LEU A 52 -7.01 -4.47 10.67
N TRP A 53 -6.32 -5.59 10.45
CA TRP A 53 -6.20 -6.65 11.45
C TRP A 53 -5.56 -6.13 12.74
N ARG A 54 -4.48 -5.35 12.64
CA ARG A 54 -3.81 -4.74 13.80
C ARG A 54 -4.73 -3.78 14.56
N SER A 55 -5.46 -2.93 13.84
CA SER A 55 -6.45 -2.03 14.42
C SER A 55 -7.54 -2.79 15.20
N PHE A 56 -8.07 -3.88 14.64
CA PHE A 56 -9.04 -4.74 15.34
C PHE A 56 -8.48 -5.39 16.61
N ASN A 57 -7.16 -5.61 16.68
CA ASN A 57 -6.48 -6.20 17.83
C ASN A 57 -5.85 -5.15 18.77
N GLY A 58 -6.07 -3.85 18.55
CA GLY A 58 -5.51 -2.79 19.37
C GLY A 58 -3.98 -2.64 19.26
N LEU A 59 -3.38 -3.09 18.16
CA LEU A 59 -1.94 -3.01 17.91
C LEU A 59 -1.58 -1.76 17.11
N HIS A 60 -0.44 -1.15 17.43
CA HIS A 60 0.10 0.01 16.71
C HIS A 60 0.69 -0.37 15.35
N ASP A 61 0.80 0.60 14.44
CA ASP A 61 1.48 0.41 13.16
C ASP A 61 2.98 0.06 13.40
N PRO A 62 3.51 -1.01 12.77
CA PRO A 62 4.89 -1.44 13.00
C PRO A 62 5.92 -0.64 12.18
N PHE A 63 5.47 0.21 11.25
CA PHE A 63 6.36 0.96 10.37
C PHE A 63 6.92 2.20 11.08
N PRO A 64 8.22 2.48 10.94
CA PRO A 64 8.83 3.72 11.44
C PRO A 64 8.24 4.98 10.77
N VAL A 65 8.41 6.13 11.43
CA VAL A 65 7.93 7.45 10.96
C VAL A 65 8.71 7.96 9.72
N GLY A 66 9.90 7.42 9.45
CA GLY A 66 10.72 7.78 8.28
C GLY A 66 10.78 6.71 7.19
N PRO A 67 11.19 7.04 5.96
CA PRO A 67 11.37 6.08 4.88
C PRO A 67 12.47 5.06 5.20
N ALA A 68 12.41 3.87 4.58
CA ALA A 68 13.41 2.83 4.75
C ALA A 68 14.81 3.32 4.34
N ALA A 69 15.85 2.78 4.99
CA ALA A 69 17.22 3.17 4.68
C ALA A 69 17.56 2.93 3.20
N GLY A 70 18.14 3.94 2.53
CA GLY A 70 18.47 3.87 1.11
C GLY A 70 17.29 4.10 0.15
N SER A 71 16.09 4.36 0.66
CA SER A 71 14.92 4.73 -0.13
C SER A 71 14.71 6.25 -0.17
N ARG A 72 13.82 6.69 -1.05
CA ARG A 72 13.44 8.09 -1.20
C ARG A 72 11.93 8.24 -1.27
N VAL A 73 11.41 9.26 -0.60
CA VAL A 73 10.04 9.75 -0.77
C VAL A 73 10.12 11.23 -1.17
N SER A 74 9.35 11.64 -2.18
CA SER A 74 9.33 13.03 -2.65
C SER A 74 7.95 13.44 -3.17
N PRO A 75 7.52 14.70 -2.97
CA PRO A 75 6.26 15.19 -3.51
C PRO A 75 6.32 15.29 -5.04
N VAL A 76 5.22 14.92 -5.69
CA VAL A 76 4.98 15.04 -7.14
C VAL A 76 3.57 15.61 -7.37
N ALA A 77 3.23 15.95 -8.62
CA ALA A 77 1.96 16.61 -8.94
C ALA A 77 0.73 15.83 -8.43
N ASP A 78 0.77 14.50 -8.50
CA ASP A 78 -0.35 13.60 -8.16
C ASP A 78 -0.16 12.86 -6.82
N GLY A 79 0.71 13.34 -5.93
CA GLY A 79 0.93 12.75 -4.62
C GLY A 79 2.40 12.66 -4.23
N HIS A 80 2.83 11.49 -3.78
CA HIS A 80 4.18 11.25 -3.26
C HIS A 80 4.81 10.06 -3.99
N LEU A 81 5.93 10.31 -4.67
CA LEU A 81 6.75 9.29 -5.30
C LEU A 81 7.64 8.63 -4.25
N ALA A 82 7.59 7.31 -4.18
CA ALA A 82 8.50 6.47 -3.42
C ALA A 82 9.37 5.62 -4.35
N GLU A 83 10.67 5.56 -4.03
CA GLU A 83 11.68 4.82 -4.80
C GLU A 83 12.50 3.97 -3.82
N VAL A 84 12.54 2.65 -4.03
CA VAL A 84 13.33 1.71 -3.21
C VAL A 84 13.76 0.51 -4.04
N ASN A 85 15.04 0.11 -4.00
CA ASN A 85 15.57 -1.10 -4.65
C ASN A 85 15.19 -1.30 -6.14
N GLY A 86 14.93 -0.21 -6.89
CA GLY A 86 14.47 -0.28 -8.29
C GLY A 86 12.95 -0.35 -8.45
N GLU A 87 12.20 -0.57 -7.37
CA GLU A 87 10.75 -0.42 -7.33
C GLU A 87 10.34 1.06 -7.18
N ARG A 88 9.22 1.40 -7.80
CA ARG A 88 8.64 2.73 -7.73
C ARG A 88 7.14 2.69 -7.51
N GLY A 89 6.63 3.65 -6.75
CA GLY A 89 5.19 3.88 -6.61
C GLY A 89 4.85 5.33 -6.34
N VAL A 90 3.67 5.76 -6.78
CA VAL A 90 3.10 7.08 -6.48
C VAL A 90 1.86 6.90 -5.64
N PHE A 91 1.83 7.52 -4.46
CA PHE A 91 0.76 7.36 -3.49
C PHE A 91 0.09 8.68 -3.15
N ARG A 92 -1.20 8.63 -2.84
CA ARG A 92 -2.00 9.81 -2.54
C ARG A 92 -1.49 10.57 -1.30
N CYS A 93 -0.97 9.88 -0.29
CA CYS A 93 -0.38 10.50 0.90
C CYS A 93 1.06 10.04 1.15
N GLU A 94 1.80 10.86 1.90
CA GLU A 94 3.21 10.62 2.24
C GLU A 94 3.40 9.36 3.10
N ASP A 95 2.48 9.10 4.04
CA ASP A 95 2.56 7.93 4.92
C ASP A 95 2.50 6.62 4.12
N ASP A 96 1.67 6.53 3.09
CA ASP A 96 1.58 5.35 2.24
C ASP A 96 2.84 5.16 1.39
N ALA A 97 3.36 6.27 0.84
CA ALA A 97 4.64 6.28 0.12
C ALA A 97 5.79 5.82 1.03
N ARG A 98 5.81 6.26 2.29
CA ARG A 98 6.77 5.79 3.29
C ARG A 98 6.63 4.29 3.55
N VAL A 99 5.42 3.81 3.83
CA VAL A 99 5.20 2.39 4.14
C VAL A 99 5.60 1.50 2.96
N PHE A 100 5.32 1.94 1.73
CA PHE A 100 5.77 1.25 0.51
C PHE A 100 7.28 0.97 0.51
N THR A 101 8.10 1.91 0.99
CA THR A 101 9.56 1.74 1.04
C THR A 101 10.03 0.56 1.90
N TYR A 102 9.20 0.05 2.80
CA TYR A 102 9.52 -1.10 3.65
C TYR A 102 9.07 -2.44 3.07
N VAL A 103 8.24 -2.45 2.02
CA VAL A 103 7.54 -3.66 1.57
C VAL A 103 7.67 -3.96 0.08
N ALA A 104 8.00 -2.98 -0.77
CA ALA A 104 7.98 -3.13 -2.23
C ALA A 104 8.82 -4.29 -2.78
N ASP A 105 9.97 -4.57 -2.16
CA ASP A 105 10.94 -5.61 -2.57
C ASP A 105 11.07 -6.70 -1.49
N ARG A 106 10.02 -6.89 -0.67
CA ARG A 106 10.02 -7.85 0.43
C ARG A 106 9.16 -9.08 0.07
N PRO A 107 9.60 -10.32 0.38
CA PRO A 107 8.75 -11.49 0.24
C PRO A 107 7.40 -11.32 0.97
N HIS A 108 6.31 -11.75 0.35
CA HIS A 108 4.97 -11.58 0.92
C HIS A 108 4.82 -12.21 2.31
N ASP A 109 5.46 -13.36 2.55
CA ASP A 109 5.43 -14.03 3.86
C ASP A 109 6.09 -13.18 4.96
N ASP A 110 7.17 -12.45 4.63
CA ASP A 110 7.83 -11.53 5.56
C ASP A 110 6.94 -10.32 5.88
N ILE A 111 6.16 -9.84 4.91
CA ILE A 111 5.19 -8.75 5.13
C ILE A 111 4.08 -9.24 6.07
N VAL A 112 3.53 -10.44 5.83
CA VAL A 112 2.50 -11.03 6.70
C VAL A 112 3.04 -11.23 8.12
N ALA A 113 4.26 -11.75 8.26
CA ALA A 113 4.91 -11.94 9.56
C ALA A 113 5.15 -10.60 10.29
N LEU A 114 5.62 -9.57 9.58
CA LEU A 114 5.77 -8.22 10.14
C LEU A 114 4.44 -7.69 10.70
N MET A 115 3.36 -7.81 9.92
CA MET A 115 2.05 -7.32 10.33
C MET A 115 1.45 -8.09 11.51
N ALA A 116 1.91 -9.31 11.77
CA ALA A 116 1.51 -10.14 12.91
C ALA A 116 2.36 -9.95 14.18
N THR A 117 3.39 -9.09 14.16
CA THR A 117 4.29 -8.90 15.31
C THR A 117 3.61 -8.08 16.42
N HIS A 118 3.74 -8.48 17.68
CA HIS A 118 3.10 -7.83 18.84
C HIS A 118 3.87 -6.61 19.36
#